data_AF-A0A5K0WWG1-F1
#
_entry.id   AF-A0A5K0WWG1-F1
#
_cell.length_a   1.000
_cell.length_b   1.000
_cell.length_c   1.000
_cell.angle_alpha   90.00
_cell.angle_beta   90.00
_cell.angle_gamma   90.00
#
_symmetry.space_group_name_H-M   'P 1'
#
loop_
_entity.id
_entity.type
_entity.pdbx_description
1 polymer ?
#
loop_
_entity_poly.entity_id
_entity_poly.type
_entity_poly.pdbx_seq_one_letter_code
_entity_poly.pdbx_strand_id
1 'polypeptide(L)' 'MLHLQYFVANLVRAFEWSVPGGEPVDLTEKVEFTVGMKNPLRSKIESRKR' A
#
# COMPACT_ATOMS: atom_id res chain seq x y z
N MET A 1 -0.16 -11.52 -20.81
CA MET A 1 -1.23 -11.52 -19.79
C MET A 1 -0.66 -10.88 -18.51
N LEU A 2 -0.96 -9.59 -18.25
CA LEU A 2 -0.34 -8.77 -17.17
C LEU A 2 -1.38 -8.19 -16.20
N HIS A 3 -2.50 -8.89 -15.98
CA HIS A 3 -3.65 -8.34 -15.25
C HIS A 3 -3.29 -7.87 -13.83
N LEU A 4 -2.48 -8.64 -13.10
CA LEU A 4 -2.09 -8.27 -11.74
C LEU A 4 -1.31 -6.95 -11.71
N GLN A 5 -0.33 -6.77 -12.60
CA GLN A 5 0.46 -5.55 -12.67
C GLN A 5 -0.42 -4.35 -13.07
N TYR A 6 -1.34 -4.55 -14.00
CA TYR A 6 -2.31 -3.54 -14.39
C TYR A 6 -3.21 -3.13 -13.21
N PHE A 7 -3.72 -4.09 -12.43
CA PHE A 7 -4.53 -3.79 -11.25
C PHE A 7 -3.73 -3.03 -10.20
N VAL A 8 -2.52 -3.50 -9.86
CA VAL A 8 -1.66 -2.83 -8.87
C VAL A 8 -1.31 -1.41 -9.32
N ALA A 9 -0.91 -1.21 -10.57
CA ALA A 9 -0.59 0.12 -11.10
C ALA A 9 -1.80 1.07 -11.03
N ASN A 10 -3.00 0.57 -11.33
CA ASN A 10 -4.22 1.37 -11.23
C ASN A 10 -4.58 1.72 -9.78
N LEU A 11 -4.44 0.80 -8.83
CA LEU A 11 -4.68 1.07 -7.42
C LEU A 11 -3.70 2.12 -6.87
N VAL A 12 -2.41 1.99 -7.20
CA VAL A 12 -1.37 2.96 -6.79
C VAL A 12 -1.65 4.34 -7.39
N ARG A 13 -2.09 4.39 -8.65
CA ARG A 13 -2.42 5.63 -9.37
C ARG A 13 -3.70 6.30 -8.84
N ALA A 14 -4.72 5.53 -8.51
CA ALA A 14 -6.05 6.06 -8.20
C ALA A 14 -6.17 6.64 -6.78
N PHE A 15 -5.49 6.04 -5.81
CA PHE A 15 -5.70 6.34 -4.38
C PHE A 15 -4.53 7.08 -3.75
N GLU A 16 -4.83 7.81 -2.67
CA GLU A 16 -3.81 8.28 -1.72
C GLU A 16 -3.27 7.12 -0.88
N TRP A 17 -1.98 7.17 -0.51
CA TRP A 17 -1.32 6.13 0.26
C TRP A 17 -0.53 6.74 1.41
N SER A 18 -0.71 6.20 2.60
CA SER A 18 0.04 6.63 3.79
C SER A 18 0.03 5.54 4.85
N VAL A 19 0.96 5.64 5.80
CA VAL A 19 0.90 4.83 7.01
C VAL A 19 -0.18 5.39 7.94
N PRO A 20 -1.06 4.55 8.52
CA PRO A 20 -1.99 4.99 9.55
C PRO A 20 -1.26 5.71 10.68
N GLY A 21 -1.83 6.82 11.18
CA GLY A 21 -1.23 7.56 12.29
C GLY A 21 0.00 8.40 11.92
N GLY A 22 0.44 8.44 10.67
CA GLY A 22 1.58 9.26 10.23
C GLY A 22 2.95 8.71 10.62
N GLU A 23 3.01 7.46 11.06
CA GLU A 23 4.28 6.77 11.32
C GLU A 23 5.12 6.59 10.03
N PRO A 24 6.45 6.45 10.14
CA PRO A 24 7.27 6.12 8.99
C PRO A 24 6.94 4.72 8.46
N VAL A 25 7.14 4.53 7.15
CA VAL A 25 7.09 3.21 6.53
C VAL A 25 8.23 2.36 7.08
N ASP A 26 7.89 1.19 7.60
CA ASP A 26 8.86 0.20 8.10
C ASP A 26 8.70 -1.08 7.29
N LEU A 27 9.70 -1.35 6.44
CA LEU A 27 9.74 -2.49 5.54
C LEU A 27 10.28 -3.76 6.21
N THR A 28 10.67 -3.70 7.50
CA THR A 28 11.09 -4.91 8.22
C THR A 28 9.96 -5.93 8.25
N GLU A 29 10.33 -7.20 8.10
CA GLU A 29 9.37 -8.28 8.02
C GLU A 29 8.61 -8.44 9.34
N LYS A 30 7.32 -8.68 9.23
CA LYS A 30 6.44 -9.04 10.33
C LYS A 30 5.67 -10.29 9.93
N VAL A 31 5.87 -11.37 10.69
CA VAL A 31 5.16 -12.63 10.49
C VAL A 31 3.87 -12.59 11.30
N GLU A 32 2.74 -12.71 10.60
CA GLU A 32 1.41 -12.90 11.20
C GLU A 32 0.83 -14.22 10.67
N PHE A 33 -0.27 -14.18 9.91
CA PHE A 33 -0.73 -15.32 9.11
C PHE A 33 0.06 -15.46 7.80
N THR A 34 0.52 -14.33 7.24
CA THR A 34 1.46 -14.23 6.13
C THR A 34 2.66 -13.37 6.55
N VAL A 35 3.72 -13.36 5.74
CA VAL A 35 4.84 -12.42 5.92
C VAL A 35 4.46 -11.08 5.28
N GLY A 36 4.42 -10.03 6.09
CA GLY A 36 4.13 -8.66 5.68
C GLY A 36 5.21 -7.67 6.15
N MET A 37 4.96 -6.38 5.93
CA MET A 37 5.80 -5.30 6.45
C MET A 37 5.30 -4.88 7.84
N LYS A 38 6.21 -4.43 8.72
CA LYS A 38 5.88 -4.00 10.09
C LYS A 38 4.98 -2.76 10.11
N ASN A 39 5.32 -1.72 9.35
CA ASN A 39 4.47 -0.53 9.14
C ASN A 39 4.26 -0.29 7.63
N PRO A 40 3.27 -0.97 7.02
CA PRO A 40 3.04 -0.87 5.58
C PRO A 40 2.34 0.44 5.19
N LEU A 41 2.56 0.88 3.95
CA LEU A 41 1.66 1.83 3.30
C LEU A 41 0.27 1.21 3.14
N ARG A 42 -0.77 1.96 3.47
CA ARG A 42 -2.16 1.57 3.24
C ARG A 42 -2.83 2.57 2.32
N SER A 43 -3.66 2.07 1.42
CA SER A 43 -4.51 2.91 0.57
C SER A 43 -5.58 3.58 1.43
N LYS A 44 -5.71 4.89 1.30
CA LYS A 44 -6.90 5.63 1.73
C LYS A 44 -7.90 5.56 0.58
N ILE A 45 -9.18 5.34 0.87
CA ILE A 45 -10.25 5.33 -0.14
C ILE A 45 -10.60 6.78 -0.49
N GLU A 46 -9.60 7.51 -0.95
CA GLU A 46 -9.63 8.91 -1.33
C GLU A 46 -8.90 9.03 -2.66
N SER A 47 -9.46 9.81 -3.60
CA SER A 47 -8.80 10.03 -4.88
C SER A 47 -7.46 10.72 -4.69
N ARG A 48 -6.42 10.20 -5.34
CA ARG A 48 -5.12 10.88 -5.40
C ARG A 48 -5.27 12.23 -6.08
N LYS A 49 -4.78 13.30 -5.47
CA LYS A 49 -4.69 14.61 -6.14
C LYS A 49 -3.61 14.52 -7.22
N ARG A 50 -3.95 14.96 -8.44
CA ARG A 50 -3.00 14.97 -9.57
C ARG A 50 -2.06 16.16 -9.50
#